data_AF-R1DJG1-F1
#
_entry.id   AF-R1DJG1-F1
#
_cell.length_a   1.000
_cell.length_b   1.000
_cell.length_c   1.000
_cell.angle_alpha   90.00
_cell.angle_beta   90.00
_cell.angle_gamma   90.00
#
_symmetry.space_group_name_H-M   'P 1'
#
loop_
_entity.id
_entity.type
_entity.pdbx_description
1 polymer ?
#
loop_
_entity_poly.entity_id
_entity_poly.type
_entity_poly.pdbx_seq_one_letter_code
_entity_poly.pdbx_strand_id
1 'polypeptide(L)'
;MDEPSDGASTAGAAHQTWERPPDLSALNLYGWSWSSERSVDANLLDLAYLVARNSTCKDGHMGCVLARGVPNGRGGETAAALARDPVNSVAGAAGTVCPPCPPGAPQAAADGAEASPAPPLCPSVVLCATNAPLFGAHRSDCHAEALAVSECARRGIGTAGLSIYVTRTPCGPCYKLLAAAGVARIVAPNERMASADCAASAARLGIEYIWLPDSPQRAAEREALGSANEDYERVRALREERKRLRKERSYGRKSCARTAASEEAAAAQPEGGGGGSGGGVGAAAGEGRGGESGCGAVGV
;
A
#
# COMPACT_ATOMS: atom_id res chain seq x y z
N MET A 1 13.19 31.78 -56.93
CA MET A 1 14.10 30.69 -56.58
C MET A 1 13.68 30.22 -55.21
N ASP A 2 13.03 29.08 -55.23
CA ASP A 2 12.38 28.38 -54.11
C ASP A 2 13.34 28.14 -52.95
N GLU A 3 12.93 28.54 -51.74
CA GLU A 3 13.44 27.94 -50.50
C GLU A 3 12.50 26.79 -50.11
N PRO A 4 13.02 25.56 -49.89
CA PRO A 4 12.21 24.50 -49.34
C PRO A 4 12.10 24.69 -47.83
N SER A 5 10.87 24.84 -47.33
CA SER A 5 10.56 24.75 -45.91
C SER A 5 10.65 23.29 -45.47
N ASP A 6 11.73 22.91 -44.79
CA ASP A 6 11.83 21.62 -44.11
C ASP A 6 10.87 21.61 -42.89
N GLY A 7 9.68 21.08 -43.12
CA GLY A 7 8.74 20.72 -42.08
C GLY A 7 9.32 19.59 -41.23
N ALA A 8 9.93 19.95 -40.11
CA ALA A 8 10.26 19.02 -39.05
C ALA A 8 8.96 18.44 -38.47
N SER A 9 8.52 17.33 -39.06
CA SER A 9 7.50 16.44 -38.54
C SER A 9 7.95 15.97 -37.16
N THR A 10 7.40 16.58 -36.10
CA THR A 10 7.45 16.02 -34.75
C THR A 10 6.59 14.76 -34.75
N ALA A 11 7.17 13.66 -35.21
CA ALA A 11 6.61 12.33 -35.06
C ALA A 11 6.35 12.12 -33.57
N GLY A 12 5.07 12.14 -33.20
CA GLY A 12 4.62 11.89 -31.84
C GLY A 12 5.22 10.59 -31.34
N ALA A 13 6.04 10.68 -30.31
CA ALA A 13 6.50 9.51 -29.58
C ALA A 13 5.26 8.73 -29.17
N ALA A 14 5.08 7.54 -29.74
CA ALA A 14 4.01 6.61 -29.39
C ALA A 14 4.12 6.34 -27.89
N HIS A 15 3.28 7.04 -27.12
CA HIS A 15 3.25 6.95 -25.67
C HIS A 15 2.91 5.51 -25.32
N GLN A 16 3.78 4.88 -24.54
CA GLN A 16 3.77 3.46 -24.19
C GLN A 16 2.35 2.94 -23.95
N THR A 17 1.90 1.97 -24.76
CA THR A 17 0.56 1.36 -24.69
C THR A 17 0.52 0.23 -23.67
N TRP A 18 0.96 0.49 -22.43
CA TRP A 18 0.55 -0.36 -21.34
C TRP A 18 -0.84 0.12 -20.90
N GLU A 19 -1.83 -0.78 -20.85
CA GLU A 19 -3.11 -0.46 -20.23
C GLU A 19 -2.82 0.03 -18.81
N ARG A 20 -3.10 1.33 -18.61
CA ARG A 20 -2.89 1.99 -17.33
C ARG A 20 -3.70 1.25 -16.26
N PRO A 21 -3.20 1.12 -15.02
CA PRO A 21 -3.97 0.49 -13.96
C PRO A 21 -5.23 1.35 -13.78
N PRO A 22 -6.37 0.75 -13.42
CA PRO A 22 -7.62 1.48 -13.31
C PRO A 22 -7.43 2.73 -12.45
N ASP A 23 -8.09 3.84 -12.83
CA ASP A 23 -8.06 5.06 -12.03
C ASP A 23 -8.51 4.73 -10.61
N LEU A 24 -7.59 4.88 -9.66
CA LEU A 24 -7.79 4.43 -8.29
C LEU A 24 -8.83 5.28 -7.54
N SER A 25 -9.23 6.45 -8.08
CA SER A 25 -10.42 7.17 -7.58
C SER A 25 -11.76 6.61 -8.06
N ALA A 26 -11.78 5.75 -9.07
CA ALA A 26 -13.00 5.13 -9.59
C ALA A 26 -13.29 3.76 -8.95
N LEU A 27 -12.60 3.43 -7.85
CA LEU A 27 -12.79 2.16 -7.14
C LEU A 27 -14.19 2.09 -6.54
N ASN A 28 -14.83 0.92 -6.66
CA ASN A 28 -16.11 0.67 -6.00
C ASN A 28 -15.86 0.57 -4.48
N LEU A 29 -16.61 1.34 -3.69
CA LEU A 29 -16.53 1.35 -2.23
C LEU A 29 -17.48 0.31 -1.59
N TYR A 30 -18.20 -0.46 -2.41
CA TYR A 30 -19.11 -1.55 -2.02
C TYR A 30 -20.17 -1.11 -1.01
N GLY A 31 -20.78 0.05 -1.23
CA GLY A 31 -21.80 0.60 -0.33
C GLY A 31 -21.29 0.98 1.06
N TRP A 32 -19.97 1.14 1.22
CA TRP A 32 -19.38 1.61 2.47
C TRP A 32 -19.99 2.94 2.89
N SER A 33 -20.35 3.01 4.17
CA SER A 33 -20.81 4.21 4.84
C SER A 33 -20.14 4.31 6.20
N TRP A 34 -20.01 5.54 6.69
CA TRP A 34 -19.41 5.80 7.99
C TRP A 34 -20.29 5.27 9.12
N SER A 35 -19.71 4.49 10.05
CA SER A 35 -20.39 4.03 11.26
C SER A 35 -19.94 4.84 12.48
N SER A 36 -20.91 5.43 13.19
CA SER A 36 -20.64 6.20 14.41
C SER A 36 -20.27 5.34 15.62
N GLU A 37 -20.60 4.05 15.58
CA GLU A 37 -20.34 3.08 16.63
C GLU A 37 -18.90 2.54 16.58
N ARG A 38 -18.26 2.65 15.42
CA ARG A 38 -16.88 2.20 15.20
C ARG A 38 -15.89 3.33 15.44
N SER A 39 -14.66 2.96 15.79
CA SER A 39 -13.55 3.91 15.83
C SER A 39 -13.26 4.47 14.43
N VAL A 40 -12.62 5.63 14.37
CA VAL A 40 -12.14 6.21 13.11
C VAL A 40 -11.26 5.19 12.36
N ASP A 41 -10.36 4.53 13.09
CA ASP A 41 -9.45 3.56 12.48
C ASP A 41 -10.17 2.31 11.98
N ALA A 42 -11.16 1.81 12.72
CA ALA A 42 -11.95 0.68 12.28
C ALA A 42 -12.72 1.01 11.00
N ASN A 43 -13.34 2.19 10.91
CA ASN A 43 -14.06 2.65 9.72
C ASN A 43 -13.14 2.69 8.48
N LEU A 44 -11.96 3.29 8.62
CA LEU A 44 -11.01 3.48 7.50
C LEU A 44 -10.31 2.17 7.11
N LEU A 45 -9.99 1.31 8.07
CA LEU A 45 -9.47 -0.02 7.79
C LEU A 45 -10.53 -0.91 7.13
N ASP A 46 -11.80 -0.82 7.55
CA ASP A 46 -12.91 -1.52 6.90
C ASP A 46 -13.08 -1.08 5.44
N LEU A 47 -12.97 0.23 5.17
CA LEU A 47 -12.95 0.77 3.82
C LEU A 47 -11.79 0.19 3.00
N ALA A 48 -10.58 0.08 3.57
CA ALA A 48 -9.44 -0.51 2.88
C ALA A 48 -9.68 -1.98 2.47
N TYR A 49 -10.34 -2.77 3.33
CA TYR A 49 -10.73 -4.14 3.01
C TYR A 49 -11.77 -4.23 1.90
N LEU A 50 -12.79 -3.35 1.90
CA LEU A 50 -13.78 -3.30 0.84
C LEU A 50 -13.15 -2.88 -0.49
N VAL A 51 -12.33 -1.83 -0.47
CA VAL A 51 -11.58 -1.35 -1.63
C VAL A 51 -10.69 -2.47 -2.20
N ALA A 52 -10.05 -3.28 -1.37
CA ALA A 52 -9.20 -4.40 -1.81
C ALA A 52 -9.92 -5.37 -2.75
N ARG A 53 -11.24 -5.54 -2.62
CA ARG A 53 -12.07 -6.42 -3.48
C ARG A 53 -12.06 -6.00 -4.96
N ASN A 54 -11.70 -4.75 -5.26
CA ASN A 54 -11.52 -4.30 -6.64
C ASN A 54 -10.32 -4.97 -7.34
N SER A 55 -9.35 -5.50 -6.57
CA SER A 55 -8.13 -6.11 -7.07
C SER A 55 -8.41 -7.34 -7.93
N THR A 56 -7.75 -7.41 -9.09
CA THR A 56 -7.83 -8.54 -10.01
C THR A 56 -6.64 -9.48 -9.91
N CYS A 57 -5.71 -9.21 -8.99
CA CYS A 57 -4.46 -9.93 -8.82
C CYS A 57 -4.69 -11.34 -8.24
N LYS A 58 -3.86 -12.30 -8.65
CA LYS A 58 -3.91 -13.71 -8.24
C LYS A 58 -3.35 -13.93 -6.83
N ASP A 59 -2.29 -13.21 -6.48
CA ASP A 59 -1.51 -13.46 -5.26
C ASP A 59 -2.19 -12.93 -3.99
N GLY A 60 -3.29 -12.19 -4.16
CA GLY A 60 -4.10 -11.67 -3.08
C GLY A 60 -4.72 -10.32 -3.42
N HIS A 61 -5.77 -9.99 -2.68
CA HIS A 61 -6.45 -8.72 -2.75
C HIS A 61 -5.89 -7.78 -1.68
N MET A 62 -5.22 -6.73 -2.14
CA MET A 62 -4.57 -5.75 -1.29
C MET A 62 -5.23 -4.40 -1.49
N GLY A 63 -5.47 -3.68 -0.41
CA GLY A 63 -6.05 -2.36 -0.44
C GLY A 63 -5.41 -1.46 0.59
N CYS A 64 -5.44 -0.17 0.30
CA CYS A 64 -5.11 0.85 1.29
C CYS A 64 -5.94 2.12 1.10
N VAL A 65 -6.05 2.88 2.18
CA VAL A 65 -6.72 4.18 2.24
C VAL A 65 -5.75 5.19 2.85
N LEU A 66 -5.55 6.31 2.18
CA LEU A 66 -4.89 7.49 2.73
C LEU A 66 -5.96 8.43 3.27
N ALA A 67 -5.79 8.89 4.51
CA ALA A 67 -6.67 9.82 5.17
C ALA A 67 -5.89 11.00 5.76
N ARG A 68 -6.55 12.16 5.79
CA ARG A 68 -6.10 13.37 6.48
C ARG A 68 -6.94 13.56 7.74
N GLY A 69 -6.40 14.27 8.73
CA GLY A 69 -7.15 14.67 9.92
C GLY A 69 -7.21 13.59 11.01
N VAL A 70 -6.30 12.61 10.98
CA VAL A 70 -6.09 11.63 12.05
C VAL A 70 -4.64 11.70 12.52
N PRO A 71 -4.30 12.62 13.45
CA PRO A 71 -2.93 12.78 13.92
C PRO A 71 -2.50 11.61 14.82
N ASN A 72 -1.20 11.52 15.11
CA ASN A 72 -0.64 10.49 15.99
C ASN A 72 -1.30 10.53 17.39
N GLY A 73 -1.49 9.36 18.00
CA GLY A 73 -2.15 9.19 19.30
C GLY A 73 -3.67 9.30 19.27
N ARG A 74 -4.28 9.50 18.09
CA ARG A 74 -5.73 9.56 17.87
C ARG A 74 -6.18 8.42 16.94
N GLY A 75 -7.48 8.32 16.68
CA GLY A 75 -8.09 7.37 15.72
C GLY A 75 -8.79 6.17 16.37
N GLY A 76 -8.48 5.90 17.64
CA GLY A 76 -9.14 4.86 18.44
C GLY A 76 -10.54 5.24 18.93
N GLU A 77 -10.90 6.52 18.85
CA GLU A 77 -12.17 7.05 19.31
C GLU A 77 -13.31 6.76 18.33
N THR A 78 -14.48 6.46 18.88
CA THR A 78 -15.71 6.34 18.08
C THR A 78 -16.25 7.72 17.72
N ALA A 79 -16.95 7.85 16.59
CA ALA A 79 -17.56 9.13 16.24
C ALA A 79 -18.57 9.59 17.31
N ALA A 80 -19.26 8.65 17.97
CA ALA A 80 -20.12 8.94 19.11
C ALA A 80 -19.36 9.50 20.34
N ALA A 81 -18.14 9.01 20.60
CA ALA A 81 -17.27 9.56 21.64
C ALA A 81 -16.73 10.94 21.24
N LEU A 82 -16.40 11.14 19.96
CA LEU A 82 -15.93 12.42 19.43
C LEU A 82 -16.99 13.51 19.46
N ALA A 83 -18.26 13.17 19.22
CA ALA A 83 -19.37 14.13 19.32
C ALA A 83 -19.63 14.62 20.76
N ARG A 84 -19.12 13.89 21.77
CA ARG A 84 -19.25 14.21 23.20
C ARG A 84 -18.05 14.97 23.76
N ASP A 85 -16.95 15.07 23.01
CA ASP A 85 -15.73 15.73 23.44
C ASP A 85 -15.92 17.26 23.40
N PRO A 86 -15.69 18.00 24.51
CA PRO A 86 -15.83 19.45 24.56
C PRO A 86 -15.06 20.16 23.44
N VAL A 87 -13.90 19.65 22.99
CA VAL A 87 -13.11 20.27 21.90
C VAL A 87 -13.74 20.10 20.51
N ASN A 88 -14.47 19.00 20.27
CA ASN A 88 -15.20 18.73 19.03
C ASN A 88 -16.66 19.23 19.07
N SER A 89 -17.23 19.40 20.27
CA SER A 89 -18.62 19.85 20.46
C SER A 89 -18.83 21.34 20.15
N VAL A 90 -17.76 22.14 20.10
CA VAL A 90 -17.82 23.54 19.63
C VAL A 90 -18.03 23.62 18.10
N ALA A 91 -17.88 22.50 17.38
CA ALA A 91 -18.22 22.37 15.97
C ALA A 91 -19.62 21.74 15.76
N GLY A 92 -20.65 22.41 16.30
CA GLY A 92 -21.99 22.42 15.72
C GLY A 92 -22.91 21.23 16.03
N ALA A 93 -23.90 21.50 16.89
CA ALA A 93 -25.17 20.82 16.88
C ALA A 93 -25.83 20.88 15.49
N ALA A 94 -26.49 19.78 15.10
CA ALA A 94 -27.34 19.58 13.93
C ALA A 94 -26.65 19.54 12.54
N GLY A 95 -26.45 18.33 12.04
CA GLY A 95 -26.78 17.98 10.65
C GLY A 95 -26.02 18.68 9.52
N THR A 96 -24.79 19.16 9.74
CA THR A 96 -23.99 19.79 8.69
C THR A 96 -22.70 19.02 8.46
N VAL A 97 -22.58 18.42 7.27
CA VAL A 97 -21.31 17.98 6.69
C VAL A 97 -20.37 19.18 6.77
N CYS A 98 -19.27 19.06 7.51
CA CYS A 98 -18.29 20.13 7.62
C CYS A 98 -17.85 20.54 6.19
N PRO A 99 -18.02 21.82 5.79
CA PRO A 99 -17.58 22.26 4.47
C PRO A 99 -16.06 22.04 4.33
N PRO A 100 -15.56 21.81 3.10
CA PRO A 100 -14.14 21.56 2.89
C PRO A 100 -13.31 22.75 3.41
N CYS A 101 -12.50 22.52 4.45
CA CYS A 101 -11.52 23.51 4.87
C CYS A 101 -10.58 23.81 3.69
N PRO A 102 -10.28 25.09 3.42
CA PRO A 102 -9.47 25.47 2.26
C PRO A 102 -8.04 24.91 2.40
N PRO A 103 -7.41 24.47 1.29
CA PRO A 103 -6.05 23.99 1.31
C PRO A 103 -5.08 25.18 1.47
N GLY A 104 -4.22 25.14 2.50
CA GLY A 104 -3.02 26.00 2.52
C GLY A 104 -2.77 26.87 3.76
N ALA A 105 -2.99 26.38 4.98
CA ALA A 105 -2.37 27.02 6.14
C ALA A 105 -0.93 26.48 6.32
N PRO A 106 0.11 27.34 6.32
CA PRO A 106 1.47 26.90 6.61
C PRO A 106 1.55 26.49 8.08
N GLN A 107 2.03 25.27 8.36
CA GLN A 107 2.44 24.88 9.70
C GLN A 107 3.78 25.55 10.00
N ALA A 108 3.74 26.77 10.51
CA ALA A 108 4.90 27.38 11.17
C ALA A 108 5.08 26.69 12.52
N ALA A 109 6.28 26.13 12.75
CA ALA A 109 6.71 25.71 14.06
C ALA A 109 6.86 26.94 14.96
N ALA A 110 6.15 26.97 16.09
CA ALA A 110 6.41 27.90 17.18
C ALA A 110 6.79 27.07 18.41
N ASP A 111 8.02 27.24 18.84
CA ASP A 111 8.55 26.73 20.10
C ASP A 111 7.80 27.35 21.28
N GLY A 112 7.45 26.50 22.26
CA GLY A 112 7.05 26.91 23.60
C GLY A 112 5.63 27.47 23.75
N ALA A 113 4.65 26.60 23.98
CA ALA A 113 3.38 26.96 24.62
C ALA A 113 2.76 25.73 25.30
N GLU A 114 2.07 25.95 26.42
CA GLU A 114 1.25 24.97 27.15
C GLU A 114 0.46 24.03 26.24
N ALA A 115 0.18 22.82 26.73
CA ALA A 115 -0.58 21.77 26.04
C ALA A 115 -1.90 22.32 25.45
N SER A 116 -1.81 22.74 24.18
CA SER A 116 -2.95 23.17 23.38
C SER A 116 -3.97 22.02 23.33
N PRO A 117 -5.28 22.29 23.44
CA PRO A 117 -6.30 21.26 23.31
C PRO A 117 -6.09 20.50 21.99
N ALA A 118 -6.17 19.16 22.06
CA ALA A 118 -5.86 18.29 20.94
C ALA A 118 -6.71 18.67 19.72
N PRO A 119 -6.14 18.73 18.51
CA PRO A 119 -6.86 19.22 17.34
C PRO A 119 -8.12 18.39 17.07
N PRO A 120 -9.21 19.00 16.57
CA PRO A 120 -10.45 18.28 16.28
C PRO A 120 -10.21 17.17 15.25
N LEU A 121 -10.79 16.00 15.48
CA LEU A 121 -10.69 14.87 14.55
C LEU A 121 -11.67 15.07 13.40
N CYS A 122 -11.14 15.42 12.23
CA CYS A 122 -11.88 15.56 10.98
C CYS A 122 -11.32 14.60 9.92
N PRO A 123 -11.50 13.27 10.08
CA PRO A 123 -10.98 12.30 9.12
C PRO A 123 -11.60 12.53 7.74
N SER A 124 -10.75 12.75 6.75
CA SER A 124 -11.16 12.85 5.35
C SER A 124 -10.34 11.88 4.51
N VAL A 125 -11.02 11.04 3.73
CA VAL A 125 -10.38 10.12 2.79
C VAL A 125 -9.78 10.95 1.66
N VAL A 126 -8.48 10.80 1.45
CA VAL A 126 -7.73 11.48 0.40
C VAL A 126 -7.67 10.62 -0.86
N LEU A 127 -7.38 9.32 -0.69
CA LEU A 127 -7.19 8.39 -1.79
C LEU A 127 -7.41 6.95 -1.32
N CYS A 128 -7.99 6.13 -2.18
CA CYS A 128 -8.03 4.68 -2.04
C CYS A 128 -7.15 4.05 -3.13
N ALA A 129 -6.48 2.94 -2.84
CA ALA A 129 -5.67 2.21 -3.82
C ALA A 129 -5.75 0.70 -3.59
N THR A 130 -5.51 -0.08 -4.65
CA THR A 130 -5.36 -1.54 -4.60
C THR A 130 -4.08 -1.96 -5.31
N ASN A 131 -3.62 -3.19 -5.10
CA ASN A 131 -2.52 -3.74 -5.86
C ASN A 131 -2.88 -3.92 -7.35
N ALA A 132 -1.90 -3.70 -8.23
CA ALA A 132 -2.11 -3.79 -9.68
C ALA A 132 -1.04 -4.61 -10.42
N PRO A 133 -1.43 -5.24 -11.54
CA PRO A 133 -0.51 -5.84 -12.48
C PRO A 133 0.19 -4.78 -13.33
N LEU A 134 1.52 -4.77 -13.34
CA LEU A 134 2.32 -3.91 -14.22
C LEU A 134 3.10 -4.69 -15.27
N PHE A 135 3.58 -5.89 -14.93
CA PHE A 135 4.46 -6.70 -15.77
C PHE A 135 3.77 -7.98 -16.25
N GLY A 136 2.43 -8.05 -16.16
CA GLY A 136 1.60 -9.14 -16.65
C GLY A 136 0.23 -9.20 -15.98
N ALA A 137 -0.79 -9.60 -16.73
CA ALA A 137 -2.17 -9.64 -16.25
C ALA A 137 -2.31 -10.47 -14.97
N HIS A 138 -3.06 -9.94 -14.00
CA HIS A 138 -3.40 -10.58 -12.72
C HIS A 138 -2.22 -10.90 -11.80
N ARG A 139 -1.05 -10.29 -11.97
CA ARG A 139 0.02 -10.34 -10.97
C ARG A 139 -0.04 -9.15 -10.02
N SER A 140 0.38 -9.36 -8.78
CA SER A 140 0.51 -8.28 -7.80
C SER A 140 1.88 -7.61 -7.90
N ASP A 141 2.25 -7.09 -9.07
CA ASP A 141 3.58 -6.52 -9.29
C ASP A 141 3.78 -5.20 -8.53
N CYS A 142 2.74 -4.35 -8.45
CA CYS A 142 2.77 -3.12 -7.69
C CYS A 142 1.82 -3.20 -6.51
N HIS A 143 2.33 -2.93 -5.31
CA HIS A 143 1.58 -2.97 -4.07
C HIS A 143 0.67 -1.73 -3.94
N ALA A 144 -0.40 -1.86 -3.15
CA ALA A 144 -1.38 -0.81 -2.97
C ALA A 144 -0.75 0.48 -2.41
N GLU A 145 0.18 0.35 -1.47
CA GLU A 145 0.87 1.46 -0.79
C GLU A 145 1.75 2.24 -1.76
N ALA A 146 2.50 1.53 -2.61
CA ALA A 146 3.34 2.14 -3.63
C ALA A 146 2.50 2.89 -4.67
N LEU A 147 1.36 2.32 -5.07
CA LEU A 147 0.42 2.96 -5.97
C LEU A 147 -0.24 4.19 -5.32
N ALA A 148 -0.59 4.13 -4.04
CA ALA A 148 -1.18 5.26 -3.34
C ALA A 148 -0.22 6.47 -3.33
N VAL A 149 1.05 6.26 -2.98
CA VAL A 149 2.07 7.33 -3.00
C VAL A 149 2.29 7.85 -4.44
N SER A 150 2.41 6.95 -5.41
CA SER A 150 2.61 7.32 -6.82
C SER A 150 1.45 8.16 -7.36
N GLU A 151 0.23 7.80 -6.96
CA GLU A 151 -0.99 8.48 -7.39
C GLU A 151 -1.16 9.85 -6.73
N CYS A 152 -0.81 9.97 -5.45
CA CYS A 152 -0.70 11.26 -4.78
C CYS A 152 0.32 12.17 -5.49
N ALA A 153 1.51 11.66 -5.79
CA ALA A 153 2.53 12.42 -6.51
C ALA A 153 2.03 12.89 -7.89
N ARG A 154 1.36 12.00 -8.63
CA ARG A 154 0.78 12.30 -9.93
C ARG A 154 -0.31 13.38 -9.88
N ARG A 155 -1.12 13.39 -8.82
CA ARG A 155 -2.20 14.38 -8.62
C ARG A 155 -1.73 15.67 -7.94
N GLY A 156 -0.45 15.75 -7.55
CA GLY A 156 0.06 16.89 -6.77
C GLY A 156 -0.50 16.95 -5.35
N ILE A 157 -0.89 15.81 -4.78
CA ILE A 157 -1.42 15.70 -3.41
C ILE A 157 -0.25 15.44 -2.46
N GLY A 158 -0.01 16.36 -1.53
CA GLY A 158 0.97 16.17 -0.46
C GLY A 158 0.58 15.03 0.48
N THR A 159 1.53 14.13 0.73
CA THR A 159 1.39 12.97 1.63
C THR A 159 1.94 13.20 3.04
N ALA A 160 2.63 14.33 3.24
CA ALA A 160 3.17 14.71 4.53
C ALA A 160 2.07 14.81 5.60
N GLY A 161 2.27 14.14 6.73
CA GLY A 161 1.31 14.15 7.84
C GLY A 161 0.05 13.30 7.62
N LEU A 162 -0.06 12.58 6.50
CA LEU A 162 -1.20 11.68 6.26
C LEU A 162 -1.09 10.39 7.06
N SER A 163 -2.24 9.74 7.21
CA SER A 163 -2.40 8.43 7.83
C SER A 163 -2.79 7.42 6.77
N ILE A 164 -2.11 6.27 6.73
CA ILE A 164 -2.43 5.17 5.81
C ILE A 164 -2.99 3.97 6.55
N TYR A 165 -4.06 3.40 6.01
CA TYR A 165 -4.73 2.19 6.49
C TYR A 165 -4.51 1.11 5.44
N VAL A 166 -3.92 -0.02 5.83
CA VAL A 166 -3.50 -1.08 4.89
C VAL A 166 -4.07 -2.43 5.29
N THR A 167 -4.50 -3.23 4.30
CA THR A 167 -5.06 -4.56 4.57
C THR A 167 -4.02 -5.62 4.92
N ARG A 168 -2.72 -5.33 4.72
CA ARG A 168 -1.59 -6.10 5.25
C ARG A 168 -0.45 -5.16 5.63
N THR A 169 0.41 -5.60 6.54
CA THR A 169 1.63 -4.85 6.91
C THR A 169 2.43 -4.46 5.66
N PRO A 170 2.87 -3.19 5.56
CA PRO A 170 3.68 -2.76 4.44
C PRO A 170 5.00 -3.53 4.40
N CYS A 171 5.37 -4.01 3.22
CA CYS A 171 6.68 -4.62 3.03
C CYS A 171 7.81 -3.58 3.17
N GLY A 172 9.06 -4.02 3.35
CA GLY A 172 10.21 -3.11 3.52
C GLY A 172 10.30 -2.01 2.44
N PRO A 173 10.18 -2.32 1.14
CA PRO A 173 10.12 -1.32 0.09
C PRO A 173 8.94 -0.33 0.22
N CYS A 174 7.74 -0.82 0.50
CA CYS A 174 6.56 0.05 0.67
C CYS A 174 6.71 0.95 1.90
N TYR A 175 7.23 0.42 3.02
CA TYR A 175 7.55 1.21 4.19
C TYR A 175 8.52 2.36 3.86
N LYS A 176 9.60 2.08 3.13
CA LYS A 176 10.57 3.12 2.71
C LYS A 176 9.89 4.23 1.89
N LEU A 177 8.97 3.87 0.99
CA LEU A 177 8.20 4.84 0.20
C LEU A 177 7.29 5.68 1.10
N LEU A 178 6.54 5.06 2.01
CA LEU A 178 5.64 5.76 2.93
C LEU A 178 6.41 6.72 3.84
N ALA A 179 7.52 6.26 4.41
CA ALA A 179 8.38 7.05 5.28
C ALA A 179 9.00 8.25 4.53
N ALA A 180 9.54 8.02 3.32
CA ALA A 180 10.09 9.09 2.50
C ALA A 180 9.03 10.08 2.01
N ALA A 181 7.79 9.62 1.81
CA ALA A 181 6.65 10.45 1.45
C ALA A 181 6.10 11.28 2.63
N GLY A 182 6.64 11.10 3.83
CA GLY A 182 6.24 11.86 5.03
C GLY A 182 4.91 11.40 5.64
N VAL A 183 4.47 10.17 5.37
CA VAL A 183 3.31 9.57 6.05
C VAL A 183 3.62 9.48 7.54
N ALA A 184 2.75 10.07 8.36
CA ALA A 184 2.98 10.16 9.81
C ALA A 184 2.46 8.94 10.57
N ARG A 185 1.52 8.19 9.98
CA ARG A 185 0.82 7.12 10.69
C ARG A 185 0.46 5.96 9.78
N ILE A 186 0.67 4.73 10.25
CA ILE A 186 0.39 3.48 9.53
C ILE A 186 -0.48 2.60 10.42
N VAL A 187 -1.66 2.21 9.94
CA VAL A 187 -2.58 1.29 10.64
C VAL A 187 -2.68 -0.03 9.85
N ALA A 188 -2.39 -1.15 10.51
CA ALA A 188 -2.31 -2.46 9.87
C ALA A 188 -2.82 -3.58 10.80
N PRO A 189 -3.26 -4.73 10.24
CA PRO A 189 -3.84 -5.83 11.01
C PRO A 189 -2.82 -6.69 11.78
N ASN A 190 -1.53 -6.62 11.46
CA ASN A 190 -0.51 -7.39 12.17
C ASN A 190 0.27 -6.51 13.14
N GLU A 191 0.59 -7.11 14.29
CA GLU A 191 1.32 -6.46 15.38
C GLU A 191 2.72 -6.00 14.97
N ARG A 192 3.40 -6.78 14.13
CA ARG A 192 4.79 -6.53 13.74
C ARG A 192 4.89 -5.86 12.38
N MET A 193 5.79 -4.89 12.28
CA MET A 193 6.27 -4.34 11.00
C MET A 193 7.11 -5.36 10.23
N ALA A 194 7.45 -5.05 8.97
CA ALA A 194 8.20 -5.96 8.10
C ALA A 194 9.58 -6.37 8.64
N SER A 195 10.25 -5.50 9.41
CA SER A 195 11.52 -5.81 10.06
C SER A 195 11.76 -4.91 11.27
N ALA A 196 12.71 -5.30 12.13
CA ALA A 196 13.18 -4.46 13.24
C ALA A 196 13.73 -3.11 12.75
N ASP A 197 14.41 -3.08 11.60
CA ASP A 197 14.90 -1.82 11.01
C ASP A 197 13.75 -0.89 10.61
N CYS A 198 12.65 -1.43 10.08
CA CYS A 198 11.47 -0.63 9.76
C CYS A 198 10.87 -0.02 11.04
N ALA A 199 10.80 -0.81 12.12
CA ALA A 199 10.31 -0.33 13.42
C ALA A 199 11.23 0.73 14.03
N ALA A 200 12.54 0.52 14.03
CA ALA A 200 13.53 1.47 14.52
C ALA A 200 13.50 2.78 13.70
N SER A 201 13.39 2.67 12.38
CA SER A 201 13.23 3.82 11.50
C SER A 201 11.93 4.58 11.75
N ALA A 202 10.80 3.88 11.97
CA ALA A 202 9.52 4.49 12.27
C ALA A 202 9.58 5.31 13.57
N ALA A 203 10.14 4.71 14.63
CA ALA A 203 10.37 5.39 15.90
C ALA A 203 11.25 6.65 15.74
N ARG A 204 12.35 6.55 14.99
CA ARG A 204 13.27 7.69 14.74
C ARG A 204 12.62 8.81 13.94
N LEU A 205 11.72 8.49 13.00
CA LEU A 205 11.04 9.45 12.14
C LEU A 205 9.72 9.96 12.72
N GLY A 206 9.32 9.50 13.92
CA GLY A 206 8.04 9.86 14.52
C GLY A 206 6.83 9.30 13.77
N ILE A 207 7.00 8.20 13.04
CA ILE A 207 5.91 7.51 12.34
C ILE A 207 5.23 6.57 13.33
N GLU A 208 3.95 6.81 13.60
CA GLU A 208 3.15 5.95 14.46
C GLU A 208 2.71 4.70 13.71
N TYR A 209 2.95 3.52 14.28
CA TYR A 209 2.47 2.25 13.76
C TYR A 209 1.42 1.68 14.72
N ILE A 210 0.18 1.55 14.24
CA ILE A 210 -0.94 1.03 15.02
C ILE A 210 -1.32 -0.35 14.53
N TRP A 211 -1.28 -1.30 15.46
CA TRP A 211 -1.85 -2.62 15.26
C TRP A 211 -3.35 -2.59 15.57
N LEU A 212 -4.16 -2.84 14.55
CA LEU A 212 -5.61 -2.97 14.69
C LEU A 212 -6.05 -4.37 14.22
N PRO A 213 -6.20 -5.35 15.13
CA PRO A 213 -6.63 -6.68 14.74
C PRO A 213 -8.05 -6.67 14.17
N ASP A 214 -8.29 -7.59 13.25
CA ASP A 214 -9.59 -7.75 12.61
C ASP A 214 -10.44 -8.76 13.38
N SER A 215 -11.66 -8.36 13.77
CA SER A 215 -12.57 -9.26 14.47
C SER A 215 -13.38 -10.12 13.49
N PRO A 216 -13.74 -11.37 13.84
CA PRO A 216 -14.58 -12.20 12.97
C PRO A 216 -15.91 -11.55 12.59
N GLN A 217 -16.49 -10.76 13.50
CA GLN A 217 -17.73 -10.02 13.29
C GLN A 217 -17.54 -8.93 12.22
N ARG A 218 -16.49 -8.10 12.33
CA ARG A 218 -16.18 -7.06 11.34
C ARG A 218 -15.88 -7.69 9.97
N ALA A 219 -15.16 -8.81 9.94
CA ALA A 219 -14.89 -9.55 8.71
C ALA A 219 -16.18 -10.05 8.05
N ALA A 220 -17.11 -10.63 8.82
CA ALA A 220 -18.39 -11.12 8.31
C ALA A 220 -19.29 -9.98 7.80
N GLU A 221 -19.35 -8.85 8.52
CA GLU A 221 -20.10 -7.66 8.10
C GLU A 221 -19.57 -7.09 6.78
N ARG A 222 -18.24 -7.01 6.62
CA ARG A 222 -17.62 -6.56 5.37
C ARG A 222 -17.84 -7.53 4.23
N GLU A 223 -17.81 -8.85 4.48
CA GLU A 223 -18.09 -9.85 3.45
C GLU A 223 -19.54 -9.77 2.98
N ALA A 224 -20.49 -9.61 3.92
CA ALA A 224 -21.90 -9.44 3.60
C ALA A 224 -22.14 -8.15 2.80
N LEU A 225 -21.57 -7.02 3.25
CA LEU A 225 -21.69 -5.73 2.57
C LEU A 225 -21.03 -5.76 1.17
N GLY A 226 -19.84 -6.34 1.08
CA GLY A 226 -19.10 -6.53 -0.16
C GLY A 226 -19.88 -7.36 -1.17
N SER A 227 -20.46 -8.48 -0.73
CA SER A 227 -21.26 -9.36 -1.57
C SER A 227 -22.58 -8.72 -2.02
N ALA A 228 -23.24 -7.96 -1.15
CA ALA A 228 -24.50 -7.28 -1.46
C ALA A 228 -24.35 -6.16 -2.51
N ASN A 229 -23.17 -5.53 -2.57
CA ASN A 229 -22.86 -4.42 -3.49
C ASN A 229 -21.87 -4.83 -4.60
N GLU A 230 -21.70 -6.13 -4.81
CA GLU A 230 -20.79 -6.65 -5.82
C GLU A 230 -21.41 -6.51 -7.21
N ASP A 231 -20.64 -5.95 -8.15
CA ASP A 231 -21.01 -5.96 -9.57
C ASP A 231 -20.87 -7.38 -10.11
N TYR A 232 -21.98 -8.11 -10.09
CA TYR A 232 -22.03 -9.52 -10.48
C TYR A 232 -21.64 -9.71 -11.96
N GLU A 233 -22.00 -8.79 -12.84
CA GLU A 233 -21.65 -8.88 -14.27
C GLU A 233 -20.14 -8.73 -14.47
N ARG A 234 -19.53 -7.72 -13.84
CA ARG A 234 -18.07 -7.55 -13.83
C ARG A 234 -17.36 -8.77 -13.26
N VAL A 235 -17.84 -9.30 -12.13
CA VAL A 235 -17.23 -10.48 -11.49
C VAL A 235 -17.35 -11.72 -12.38
N ARG A 236 -18.50 -11.90 -13.04
CA ARG A 236 -18.68 -12.99 -14.01
C ARG A 236 -17.70 -12.86 -15.18
N ALA A 237 -17.58 -11.67 -15.77
CA ALA A 237 -16.66 -11.41 -16.87
C ALA A 237 -15.20 -11.70 -16.48
N LEU A 238 -14.76 -11.21 -15.31
CA LEU A 238 -13.41 -11.49 -14.78
C LEU A 238 -13.17 -13.00 -14.55
N ARG A 239 -14.19 -13.75 -14.12
CA ARG A 239 -14.10 -15.21 -13.93
C ARG A 239 -13.98 -15.94 -15.28
N GLU A 240 -14.73 -15.53 -16.29
CA GLU A 240 -14.67 -16.10 -17.64
C GLU A 240 -13.31 -15.83 -18.28
N GLU A 241 -12.82 -14.59 -18.18
CA GLU A 241 -11.50 -14.21 -18.68
C GLU A 241 -10.37 -14.99 -17.99
N ARG A 242 -10.46 -15.14 -16.67
CA ARG A 242 -9.52 -15.97 -15.91
C ARG A 242 -9.53 -17.44 -16.35
N LYS A 243 -10.69 -18.00 -16.69
CA LYS A 243 -10.78 -19.37 -17.24
C LYS A 243 -10.10 -19.46 -18.61
N ARG A 244 -10.32 -18.47 -19.49
CA ARG A 244 -9.67 -18.36 -20.80
C ARG A 244 -8.15 -18.32 -20.68
N LEU A 245 -7.61 -17.39 -19.89
CA LEU A 245 -6.17 -17.24 -19.68
C LEU A 245 -5.50 -18.48 -19.05
N ARG A 246 -6.22 -19.21 -18.19
CA ARG A 246 -5.73 -20.48 -17.62
C ARG A 246 -5.65 -21.57 -18.68
N LYS A 247 -6.66 -21.68 -19.55
CA LYS A 247 -6.67 -22.62 -20.69
C LYS A 247 -5.49 -22.34 -21.63
N GLU A 248 -5.16 -21.07 -21.83
CA GLU A 248 -4.04 -20.61 -22.65
C GLU A 248 -2.67 -20.69 -21.96
N ARG A 249 -2.62 -21.09 -20.67
CA ARG A 249 -1.40 -21.12 -19.83
C ARG A 249 -0.67 -19.77 -19.77
N SER A 250 -1.38 -18.66 -20.00
CA SER A 250 -0.87 -17.29 -20.00
C SER A 250 -1.20 -16.53 -18.70
N TYR A 251 -2.14 -17.05 -17.89
CA TYR A 251 -2.58 -16.41 -16.64
C TYR A 251 -1.43 -16.14 -15.65
N GLY A 252 -1.17 -14.86 -15.35
CA GLY A 252 -0.12 -14.44 -14.42
C GLY A 252 1.30 -14.52 -14.96
N ARG A 253 1.51 -14.82 -16.25
CA ARG A 253 2.85 -14.89 -16.84
C ARG A 253 3.44 -13.49 -17.06
N LYS A 254 4.77 -13.36 -16.98
CA LYS A 254 5.46 -12.11 -17.34
C LYS A 254 5.29 -11.87 -18.83
N SER A 255 4.81 -10.68 -19.19
CA SER A 255 4.65 -10.25 -20.59
C SER A 255 5.78 -9.35 -21.06
N CYS A 256 6.58 -8.77 -20.15
CA CYS A 256 7.75 -7.98 -20.54
C CYS A 256 8.84 -8.86 -21.16
N ALA A 257 9.17 -8.59 -22.41
CA ALA A 257 10.36 -9.12 -23.06
C ALA A 257 11.62 -8.53 -22.40
N ARG A 258 12.67 -9.34 -22.24
CA ARG A 258 14.00 -8.81 -21.89
C ARG A 258 14.49 -7.98 -23.07
N THR A 259 15.05 -6.80 -22.80
CA THR A 259 15.70 -6.01 -23.84
C THR A 259 16.98 -6.72 -24.29
N ALA A 260 17.29 -6.70 -25.59
CA ALA A 260 18.44 -7.39 -26.16
C ALA A 260 19.78 -7.02 -25.47
N ALA A 261 19.91 -5.78 -24.98
CA ALA A 261 21.07 -5.31 -24.24
C ALA A 261 21.34 -6.06 -22.91
N SER A 262 20.34 -6.75 -22.35
CA SER A 262 20.50 -7.53 -21.11
C SER A 262 21.12 -8.91 -21.32
N GLU A 263 21.10 -9.44 -22.56
CA GLU A 263 21.79 -10.69 -22.92
C GLU A 263 23.27 -10.44 -23.19
N GLU A 264 23.62 -9.31 -23.84
CA GLU A 264 25.00 -8.90 -24.04
C GLU A 264 25.72 -8.53 -22.72
N ALA A 265 25.02 -7.88 -21.79
CA ALA A 265 25.59 -7.56 -20.46
C ALA A 265 25.77 -8.81 -19.56
N ALA A 266 24.96 -9.85 -19.73
CA ALA A 266 25.13 -11.12 -19.03
C ALA A 266 26.24 -11.99 -19.67
N ALA A 267 26.49 -11.84 -20.96
CA ALA A 267 27.56 -12.51 -21.70
C ALA A 267 28.94 -11.80 -21.59
N ALA A 268 28.97 -10.55 -21.14
CA ALA A 268 30.20 -9.74 -21.02
C ALA A 268 30.89 -9.80 -19.64
N GLN A 269 30.62 -10.83 -18.82
CA GLN A 269 31.50 -11.14 -17.69
C GLN A 269 32.81 -11.73 -18.26
N PRO A 270 33.99 -11.12 -18.03
CA PRO A 270 35.23 -11.66 -18.54
C PRO A 270 35.63 -12.89 -17.72
N GLU A 271 35.58 -14.05 -18.38
CA GLU A 271 36.42 -15.20 -18.04
C GLU A 271 37.89 -14.72 -18.16
N GLY A 272 38.57 -14.47 -17.04
CA GLY A 272 39.92 -13.91 -17.07
C GLY A 272 40.73 -14.03 -15.78
N GLY A 273 41.55 -15.10 -15.72
CA GLY A 273 42.78 -15.20 -14.91
C GLY A 273 42.76 -16.41 -13.99
N GLY A 274 43.45 -17.52 -14.24
CA GLY A 274 44.84 -17.64 -14.70
C GLY A 274 45.68 -18.12 -13.51
N GLY A 275 46.17 -19.37 -13.57
CA GLY A 275 46.66 -20.15 -12.41
C GLY A 275 48.02 -19.78 -11.81
N GLY A 276 48.35 -20.49 -10.72
CA GLY A 276 49.67 -20.48 -10.06
C GLY A 276 49.69 -21.35 -8.80
N SER A 277 50.50 -22.39 -8.84
CA SER A 277 50.65 -23.55 -7.94
C SER A 277 51.16 -23.30 -6.51
N GLY A 278 50.86 -24.23 -5.58
CA GLY A 278 51.81 -24.64 -4.54
C GLY A 278 51.25 -25.31 -3.27
N GLY A 279 51.48 -26.62 -3.12
CA GLY A 279 51.70 -27.26 -1.81
C GLY A 279 50.52 -28.07 -1.23
N GLY A 280 50.58 -29.39 -1.39
CA GLY A 280 49.65 -30.34 -0.76
C GLY A 280 50.13 -30.89 0.59
N VAL A 281 49.16 -31.38 1.37
CA VAL A 281 49.12 -32.49 2.36
C VAL A 281 47.75 -32.36 3.07
N GLY A 282 46.95 -33.35 3.40
CA GLY A 282 46.97 -34.81 3.33
C GLY A 282 45.56 -35.30 3.70
N ALA A 283 45.30 -36.57 3.42
CA ALA A 283 44.00 -37.25 3.50
C ALA A 283 43.36 -37.31 4.90
N ALA A 284 42.03 -37.40 4.95
CA ALA A 284 41.29 -38.40 5.74
C ALA A 284 39.79 -38.39 5.41
N ALA A 285 39.27 -39.57 5.06
CA ALA A 285 37.85 -39.88 4.98
C ALA A 285 37.25 -40.08 6.38
N GLY A 286 35.93 -39.89 6.52
CA GLY A 286 35.19 -40.24 7.73
C GLY A 286 33.69 -40.00 7.60
N GLU A 287 32.93 -41.07 7.40
CA GLU A 287 31.49 -41.16 7.63
C GLU A 287 31.12 -40.78 9.07
N GLY A 288 29.93 -40.20 9.28
CA GLY A 288 29.40 -39.94 10.61
C GLY A 288 27.91 -39.58 10.61
N ARG A 289 27.08 -40.55 11.02
CA ARG A 289 25.65 -40.43 11.34
C ARG A 289 25.39 -39.58 12.60
N GLY A 290 24.14 -39.14 12.74
CA GLY A 290 23.51 -38.71 14.01
C GLY A 290 23.31 -37.20 14.09
N GLY A 291 22.22 -36.65 14.59
CA GLY A 291 21.12 -37.19 15.37
C GLY A 291 20.30 -35.99 15.86
N GLU A 292 19.04 -36.28 16.19
CA GLU A 292 18.02 -35.34 16.67
C GLU A 292 18.42 -34.56 17.92
N SER A 293 17.93 -33.32 18.04
CA SER A 293 17.54 -32.70 19.31
C SER A 293 16.74 -31.44 18.96
N GLY A 294 15.50 -31.22 19.40
CA GLY A 294 14.90 -31.68 20.64
C GLY A 294 14.46 -30.42 21.39
N CYS A 295 13.15 -30.14 21.29
CA CYS A 295 12.43 -29.15 22.08
C CYS A 295 12.69 -29.35 23.58
N GLY A 296 12.96 -28.27 24.31
CA GLY A 296 13.15 -28.29 25.75
C GLY A 296 12.68 -26.97 26.36
N ALA A 297 11.47 -26.99 26.90
CA ALA A 297 10.88 -25.93 27.71
C ALA A 297 11.50 -25.89 29.12
N VAL A 298 10.99 -24.92 29.91
CA VAL A 298 11.12 -24.71 31.38
C VAL A 298 12.31 -23.82 31.78
N GLY A 299 12.13 -22.75 32.56
CA GLY A 299 10.93 -22.21 33.19
C GLY A 299 11.22 -21.08 34.17
N VAL A 300 10.14 -20.72 34.87
CA VAL A 300 9.94 -19.75 35.97
C VAL A 300 9.86 -18.29 35.56
#